data_AF-A0A1W1UQF7-F1
#
_entry.id   AF-A0A1W1UQF7-F1
#
_cell.length_a   1.000
_cell.length_b   1.000
_cell.length_c   1.000
_cell.angle_alpha   90.00
_cell.angle_beta   90.00
_cell.angle_gamma   90.00
#
_symmetry.space_group_name_H-M   'P 1'
#
loop_
_entity.id
_entity.type
_entity.pdbx_description
1 polymer ?
#
loop_
_entity_poly.entity_id
_entity_poly.type
_entity_poly.pdbx_seq_one_letter_code
_entity_poly.pdbx_strand_id
1 'polypeptide(L)'
;MHNEHNHDHEEEFEYDVIGIPLEDGTELNCIVIDIFDVEGEKYIALIPEDEIEDGDVILFKYAELSDEEVELTEIEEDEEFTKVSEAFSKLNDEE
;
A
#
# COMPACT_ATOMS: atom_id res chain seq x y z
N MET A 1 30.40 2.69 -9.70
CA MET A 1 29.70 1.38 -9.59
C MET A 1 28.46 1.72 -8.80
N HIS A 2 27.29 1.61 -9.43
CA HIS A 2 25.98 1.85 -8.80
C HIS A 2 25.80 0.88 -7.62
N ASN A 3 25.32 1.40 -6.49
CA ASN A 3 24.24 0.86 -5.65
C ASN A 3 24.37 1.48 -4.26
N GLU A 4 23.55 2.47 -3.96
CA GLU A 4 23.34 2.92 -2.59
C GLU A 4 21.84 3.03 -2.34
N HIS A 5 21.12 1.92 -2.60
CA HIS A 5 19.87 1.63 -1.90
C HIS A 5 20.24 1.21 -0.49
N ASN A 6 20.32 2.18 0.40
CA ASN A 6 20.35 1.93 1.83
C ASN A 6 18.90 1.79 2.31
N HIS A 7 18.21 0.73 1.88
CA HIS A 7 16.94 0.32 2.47
C HIS A 7 17.27 -0.47 3.74
N ASP A 8 17.50 0.28 4.81
CA ASP A 8 17.67 -0.21 6.18
C ASP A 8 16.31 -0.76 6.64
N HIS A 9 16.06 -2.03 6.34
CA HIS A 9 14.86 -2.75 6.79
C HIS A 9 15.26 -3.56 8.03
N GLU A 10 15.26 -2.90 9.20
CA GLU A 10 15.39 -3.57 10.50
C GLU A 10 14.17 -4.49 10.72
N GLU A 11 14.42 -5.81 10.70
CA GLU A 11 13.41 -6.84 11.00
C GLU A 11 12.92 -6.75 12.47
N GLU A 12 11.64 -6.43 12.69
CA GLU A 12 10.93 -6.88 13.91
C GLU A 12 9.45 -7.32 13.73
N PHE A 13 8.83 -7.17 12.55
CA PHE A 13 7.54 -7.80 12.23
C PHE A 13 7.49 -8.16 10.74
N GLU A 14 7.02 -9.36 10.36
CA GLU A 14 6.93 -9.84 8.95
C GLU A 14 5.86 -9.10 8.10
N TYR A 15 5.56 -7.84 8.42
CA TYR A 15 4.64 -7.01 7.64
C TYR A 15 5.44 -5.91 6.96
N ASP A 16 5.23 -5.73 5.65
CA ASP A 16 5.85 -4.63 4.92
C ASP A 16 5.19 -3.32 5.39
N VAL A 17 5.99 -2.34 5.83
CA VAL A 17 5.48 -1.04 6.30
C VAL A 17 6.00 0.04 5.38
N ILE A 18 5.09 0.84 4.85
CA ILE A 18 5.40 1.97 4.00
C ILE A 18 5.17 3.28 4.74
N GLY A 19 6.19 4.16 4.72
CA GLY A 19 6.09 5.52 5.26
C GLY A 19 5.60 6.49 4.18
N ILE A 20 4.44 7.10 4.39
CA ILE A 20 3.85 8.08 3.47
C ILE A 20 4.10 9.48 4.03
N PRO A 21 4.86 10.35 3.33
CA PRO A 21 5.09 11.71 3.79
C PRO A 21 3.79 12.53 3.71
N LEU A 22 3.33 13.03 4.85
CA LEU A 22 2.16 13.90 4.94
C LEU A 22 2.52 15.37 4.72
N GLU A 23 1.52 16.17 4.34
CA GLU A 23 1.67 17.62 4.12
C GLU A 23 2.09 18.41 5.37
N ASP A 24 1.85 17.85 6.57
CA ASP A 24 2.25 18.44 7.85
C ASP A 24 3.74 18.23 8.18
N GLY A 25 4.47 17.43 7.37
CA GLY A 25 5.88 17.10 7.57
C GLY A 25 6.11 15.91 8.51
N THR A 26 5.06 15.16 8.82
CA THR A 26 5.12 13.86 9.50
C THR A 26 5.03 12.71 8.49
N GLU A 27 5.46 11.51 8.88
CA GLU A 27 5.34 10.29 8.07
C GLU A 27 4.19 9.46 8.64
N LEU A 28 3.23 9.11 7.79
CA LEU A 28 2.18 8.17 8.12
C LEU A 28 2.67 6.77 7.76
N ASN A 29 2.93 5.97 8.78
CA ASN A 29 3.32 4.59 8.59
C ASN A 29 2.08 3.73 8.39
N CYS A 30 2.06 3.01 7.28
CA CYS A 30 0.98 2.12 6.91
C CYS A 30 1.51 0.70 6.72
N ILE A 31 0.82 -0.26 7.30
CA ILE A 31 1.09 -1.66 7.14
C ILE A 31 0.47 -2.14 5.84
N VAL A 32 1.28 -2.71 4.97
CA VAL A 32 0.85 -3.35 3.73
C VAL A 32 0.20 -4.69 4.06
N ILE A 33 -1.06 -4.81 3.68
CA ILE A 33 -1.85 -6.04 3.84
C ILE A 33 -1.66 -6.93 2.62
N ASP A 34 -1.82 -6.36 1.41
CA ASP A 34 -1.68 -7.09 0.16
C ASP A 34 -1.42 -6.13 -1.03
N ILE A 35 -0.78 -6.62 -2.09
CA ILE A 35 -0.54 -5.87 -3.34
C ILE A 35 -0.98 -6.75 -4.51
N PHE A 36 -1.90 -6.25 -5.32
CA PHE A 36 -2.54 -7.01 -6.39
C PHE A 36 -2.74 -6.18 -7.67
N ASP A 37 -2.94 -6.87 -8.79
CA ASP A 37 -3.19 -6.24 -10.10
C ASP A 37 -4.67 -6.41 -10.50
N VAL A 38 -5.30 -5.32 -10.90
CA VAL A 38 -6.68 -5.29 -11.40
C VAL A 38 -6.70 -4.55 -12.73
N GLU A 39 -7.18 -5.22 -13.77
CA GLU A 39 -7.27 -4.67 -15.14
C GLU A 39 -5.92 -4.15 -15.72
N GLY A 40 -4.78 -4.61 -15.20
CA GLY A 40 -3.44 -4.18 -15.62
C GLY A 40 -2.90 -2.96 -14.88
N GLU A 41 -3.59 -2.54 -13.81
CA GLU A 41 -3.12 -1.53 -12.87
C GLU A 41 -2.88 -2.18 -11.51
N LYS A 42 -1.81 -1.77 -10.82
CA LYS A 42 -1.46 -2.31 -9.50
C LYS A 42 -2.13 -1.49 -8.40
N TYR A 43 -2.56 -2.20 -7.37
CA TYR A 43 -3.22 -1.65 -6.20
C TYR A 43 -2.61 -2.24 -4.94
N ILE A 44 -2.65 -1.46 -3.87
CA ILE A 44 -2.13 -1.83 -2.56
C ILE A 44 -3.22 -1.61 -1.51
N ALA A 45 -3.41 -2.61 -0.67
CA ALA A 45 -4.24 -2.57 0.51
C ALA A 45 -3.35 -2.30 1.72
N LEU A 46 -3.63 -1.23 2.46
CA LEU A 46 -2.83 -0.81 3.61
C LEU A 46 -3.70 -0.34 4.77
N ILE A 47 -3.21 -0.50 6.00
CA ILE A 47 -3.86 -0.04 7.23
C ILE A 47 -2.89 0.85 8.00
N PRO A 48 -3.31 2.03 8.50
CA PRO A 48 -2.46 2.87 9.35
C PRO A 48 -1.98 2.11 10.59
N GLU A 49 -0.69 2.22 10.95
CA GLU A 49 -0.17 1.51 12.12
C GLU A 49 -0.89 1.88 13.43
N ASP A 50 -1.39 3.11 13.50
CA ASP A 50 -2.12 3.61 14.68
C ASP A 50 -3.53 2.99 14.79
N GLU A 51 -4.07 2.48 13.68
CA GLU A 51 -5.43 1.95 13.56
C GLU A 51 -5.44 0.46 13.19
N ILE A 52 -4.39 -0.32 13.46
CA ILE A 52 -4.34 -1.75 13.04
C ILE A 52 -5.50 -2.58 13.64
N GLU A 53 -5.98 -2.26 14.84
CA GLU A 53 -7.02 -3.04 15.55
C GLU A 53 -8.46 -2.67 15.15
N ASP A 54 -8.72 -1.43 14.76
CA ASP A 54 -10.08 -0.89 14.50
C ASP A 54 -10.18 -0.08 13.18
N GLY A 55 -9.08 0.04 12.45
CA GLY A 55 -8.96 0.84 11.25
C GLY A 55 -9.46 0.13 10.01
N ASP A 56 -9.94 0.93 9.07
CA ASP A 56 -10.39 0.46 7.77
C ASP A 56 -9.19 0.25 6.83
N VAL A 57 -9.25 -0.82 6.02
CA VAL A 57 -8.30 -1.04 4.92
C VAL A 57 -8.47 0.09 3.90
N ILE A 58 -7.38 0.79 3.64
CA ILE A 58 -7.31 1.84 2.64
C ILE A 58 -6.70 1.27 1.37
N LEU A 59 -7.39 1.48 0.25
CA LEU A 59 -6.96 1.04 -1.07
C LEU A 59 -6.36 2.21 -1.83
N PHE A 60 -5.11 2.04 -2.25
CA PHE A 60 -4.40 3.00 -3.11
C PHE A 60 -3.96 2.33 -4.39
N LYS A 61 -3.86 3.12 -5.44
CA LYS A 61 -3.19 2.73 -6.68
C LYS A 61 -1.68 2.75 -6.44
N TYR A 62 -1.04 1.64 -6.74
CA TYR A 62 0.40 1.45 -6.58
C TYR A 62 1.08 1.61 -7.94
N ALA A 63 1.95 2.61 -8.08
CA ALA A 63 2.72 2.84 -9.30
C ALA A 63 4.22 2.82 -9.00
N GLU A 64 4.95 1.91 -9.62
CA GLU A 64 6.41 1.87 -9.53
C GLU A 64 6.99 2.96 -10.43
N LEU A 65 7.50 4.05 -9.84
CA LEU A 65 8.17 5.12 -10.58
C LEU A 65 9.63 4.77 -10.89
N SER A 66 10.32 4.12 -9.95
CA SER A 66 11.70 3.65 -10.06
C SER A 66 11.99 2.51 -9.08
N ASP A 67 13.19 1.92 -9.16
CA ASP A 67 13.63 0.78 -8.30
C ASP A 67 13.41 1.06 -6.79
N GLU A 68 13.40 2.33 -6.41
CA GLU A 68 13.45 2.87 -5.05
C GLU A 68 12.24 3.75 -4.72
N GLU A 69 11.45 4.14 -5.73
CA GLU A 69 10.38 5.12 -5.58
C GLU A 69 9.07 4.56 -6.11
N VAL A 70 8.06 4.59 -5.25
CA VAL A 70 6.68 4.21 -5.56
C VAL A 70 5.78 5.41 -5.36
N GLU A 71 4.75 5.51 -6.19
CA GLU A 71 3.71 6.52 -6.10
C GLU A 71 2.41 5.85 -5.67
N LEU A 72 1.82 6.36 -4.60
CA LEU A 72 0.52 5.95 -4.10
C LEU A 72 -0.49 7.02 -4.47
N THR A 73 -1.54 6.65 -5.20
CA THR A 73 -2.61 7.57 -5.61
C THR A 73 -3.95 7.09 -5.05
N GLU A 74 -4.72 8.00 -4.45
CA GLU A 74 -6.08 7.70 -3.99
C GLU A 74 -6.98 7.33 -5.16
N ILE A 75 -7.85 6.33 -4.96
CA ILE A 75 -8.82 5.93 -5.97
C ILE A 75 -10.01 6.90 -5.91
N GLU A 76 -10.03 7.89 -6.80
CA GLU A 76 -11.12 8.88 -6.85
C GLU A 76 -12.39 8.35 -7.55
N GLU A 77 -12.26 7.29 -8.36
CA GLU A 77 -13.37 6.74 -9.13
C GLU A 77 -14.08 5.62 -8.36
N ASP A 78 -15.37 5.82 -8.05
CA ASP A 78 -16.23 4.84 -7.36
C ASP A 78 -16.28 3.47 -8.06
N GLU A 79 -16.30 3.46 -9.40
CA GLU A 79 -16.29 2.21 -10.18
C GLU A 79 -14.97 1.46 -10.00
N GLU A 80 -13.84 2.17 -10.08
CA GLU A 80 -12.51 1.61 -9.83
C GLU A 80 -12.39 1.08 -8.40
N PHE A 81 -12.80 1.88 -7.41
CA PHE A 81 -12.75 1.48 -5.99
C PHE A 81 -13.58 0.23 -5.75
N THR A 82 -14.80 0.16 -6.32
CA THR A 82 -15.65 -1.04 -6.21
C THR A 82 -14.96 -2.26 -6.80
N LYS A 83 -14.36 -2.16 -7.98
CA LYS A 83 -13.66 -3.29 -8.61
C LYS A 83 -12.46 -3.76 -7.81
N VAL A 84 -11.64 -2.82 -7.32
CA VAL A 84 -10.45 -3.10 -6.52
C VAL A 84 -10.84 -3.71 -5.19
N SER A 85 -11.88 -3.17 -4.54
CA SER A 85 -12.45 -3.72 -3.31
C SER A 85 -13.04 -5.12 -3.52
N GLU A 86 -13.75 -5.37 -4.61
CA GLU A 86 -14.26 -6.70 -4.95
C GLU A 86 -13.13 -7.68 -5.25
N ALA A 87 -12.08 -7.24 -5.95
CA ALA A 87 -10.89 -8.04 -6.21
C ALA A 87 -10.18 -8.43 -4.91
N PHE A 88 -9.91 -7.45 -4.05
CA PHE A 88 -9.31 -7.69 -2.72
C PHE A 88 -10.18 -8.61 -1.87
N SER A 89 -11.48 -8.29 -1.75
CA SER A 89 -12.41 -9.10 -0.97
C SER A 89 -12.44 -10.54 -1.48
N LYS A 90 -12.50 -10.75 -2.78
CA LYS A 90 -12.49 -12.09 -3.37
C LYS A 90 -11.17 -12.83 -3.12
N LEU A 91 -10.03 -12.15 -3.20
CA LEU A 91 -8.72 -12.73 -2.90
C LEU A 91 -8.62 -13.15 -1.43
N ASN A 92 -9.19 -12.35 -0.52
CA ASN A 92 -9.16 -12.60 0.92
C ASN A 92 -10.25 -13.59 1.41
N ASP A 93 -11.36 -13.73 0.68
CA ASP A 93 -12.48 -14.64 1.02
C ASP A 93 -12.30 -16.06 0.43
N GLU A 94 -11.27 -16.31 -0.40
CA GLU A 94 -10.92 -17.66 -0.92
C GLU A 94 -10.22 -18.56 0.12
N GLU A 95 -10.72 -18.61 1.37
CA GLU A 95 -10.37 -19.62 2.41
C GLU A 95 -11.55 -20.54 2.78
#